data_AF-A0A3B1JWG9-F1
#
_entry.id   AF-A0A3B1JWG9-F1
#
_cell.length_a   1.000
_cell.length_b   1.000
_cell.length_c   1.000
_cell.angle_alpha   90.00
_cell.angle_beta   90.00
_cell.angle_gamma   90.00
#
_symmetry.space_group_name_H-M   'P 1'
#
loop_
_entity.id
_entity.type
_entity.pdbx_description
1 polymer ?
#
loop_
_entity_poly.entity_id
_entity_poly.type
_entity_poly.pdbx_seq_one_letter_code
_entity_poly.pdbx_strand_id
1 'polypeptide(L)'
;TSFSYILYLMLCSIDAALPSTELFILNTLSYDPCSNYVSLDQPWRANTGSGMGICDRNFNWNGWYRLFYYGMNIRMAESCVDVNRCGTYYTLWLNGPHPEIEDGVVTRQVCGNSGNDCCNFKSNPIRVKACPGNYYVYELLSPMTCNMAYCTGAEKQTPGAGLQGDGRGNRRPNGRLDRELDRRWRQDRGQRLDRERTLDGEPDR
;
A
#
# COMPACT_ATOMS: atom_id res chain seq x y z
N THR A 1 18.05 -4.01 63.34
CA THR A 1 17.52 -2.83 62.63
C THR A 1 18.40 -2.35 61.47
N SER A 2 19.59 -2.91 61.21
CA SER A 2 20.49 -2.44 60.13
C SER A 2 20.36 -3.19 58.79
N PHE A 3 19.97 -4.47 58.80
CA PHE A 3 19.83 -5.26 57.55
C PHE A 3 18.66 -4.85 56.66
N SER A 4 17.53 -4.39 57.23
CA SER A 4 16.38 -3.94 56.45
C SER A 4 16.59 -2.59 55.76
N TYR A 5 17.45 -1.72 56.31
CA TYR A 5 17.76 -0.41 55.73
C TYR A 5 18.67 -0.54 54.51
N ILE A 6 19.62 -1.47 54.55
CA ILE A 6 20.54 -1.75 53.43
C ILE A 6 19.77 -2.40 52.27
N LEU A 7 18.80 -3.29 52.55
CA LEU A 7 17.96 -3.87 51.49
C LEU A 7 17.04 -2.82 50.85
N TYR A 8 16.51 -1.87 51.63
CA TYR A 8 15.70 -0.75 51.12
C TYR A 8 16.52 0.22 50.26
N LEU A 9 17.79 0.49 50.60
CA LEU A 9 18.68 1.33 49.81
C LEU A 9 19.18 0.65 48.53
N MET A 10 19.31 -0.68 48.53
CA MET A 10 19.63 -1.46 47.32
C MET A 10 18.44 -1.58 46.37
N LEU A 11 17.19 -1.58 46.88
CA LEU A 11 15.99 -1.52 46.05
C LEU A 11 15.66 -0.11 45.54
N CYS A 12 16.19 0.95 46.17
CA CYS A 12 16.06 2.33 45.68
C CYS A 12 17.01 2.66 44.51
N SER A 13 17.94 1.76 44.19
CA SER A 13 18.97 1.95 43.15
C SER A 13 18.61 1.32 41.80
N ILE A 14 17.44 0.68 41.69
CA ILE A 14 16.93 0.08 40.44
C ILE A 14 15.88 0.95 39.73
N ASP A 15 15.71 2.21 40.12
CA ASP A 15 15.08 3.23 39.26
C ASP A 15 16.05 3.68 38.15
N ALA A 16 16.61 2.70 37.43
CA ALA A 16 17.16 2.95 36.11
C ALA A 16 15.96 3.20 35.17
N ALA A 17 15.51 4.44 35.12
CA ALA A 17 14.74 4.93 33.99
C ALA A 17 15.54 4.57 32.73
N LEU A 18 15.10 3.51 32.04
CA LEU A 18 15.72 3.08 30.80
C LEU A 18 15.73 4.28 29.85
N PRO A 19 16.86 4.63 29.23
CA PRO A 19 16.89 5.72 28.26
C PRO A 19 15.84 5.41 27.19
N SER A 20 15.02 6.42 26.85
CA SER A 20 13.90 6.30 25.91
C SER A 20 14.27 5.69 24.54
N THR A 21 15.56 5.63 24.23
CA THR A 21 16.15 4.94 23.09
C THR A 21 16.02 3.41 23.17
N GLU A 22 16.13 2.78 24.34
CA GLU A 22 16.01 1.31 24.50
C GLU A 22 14.54 0.85 24.45
N LEU A 23 13.61 1.67 24.95
CA LEU A 23 12.17 1.48 24.73
C LEU A 23 11.79 1.65 23.25
N PHE A 24 12.50 2.51 22.51
CA PHE A 24 12.36 2.64 21.06
C PHE A 24 12.87 1.39 20.33
N ILE A 25 14.03 0.85 20.72
CA ILE A 25 14.64 -0.33 20.09
C ILE A 25 13.78 -1.59 20.32
N LEU A 26 13.21 -1.78 21.51
CA LEU A 26 12.30 -2.91 21.79
C LEU A 26 10.97 -2.81 21.03
N ASN A 27 10.52 -1.60 20.68
CA ASN A 27 9.34 -1.39 19.84
C ASN A 27 9.65 -1.62 18.32
N THR A 28 10.91 -1.44 17.91
CA THR A 28 11.39 -1.71 16.53
C THR A 28 11.77 -3.18 16.27
N LEU A 29 11.96 -3.99 17.32
CA LEU A 29 12.04 -5.45 17.20
C LEU A 29 10.65 -6.11 17.11
N SER A 30 9.59 -5.32 17.36
CA SER A 30 8.24 -5.69 16.94
C SER A 30 8.18 -5.66 15.41
N TYR A 31 7.39 -6.56 14.82
CA TYR A 31 7.17 -6.67 13.38
C TYR A 31 6.78 -5.31 12.77
N ASP A 32 7.77 -4.54 12.30
CA ASP A 32 7.51 -3.25 11.66
C ASP A 32 7.16 -3.48 10.19
N PRO A 33 5.91 -3.20 9.76
CA PRO A 33 5.53 -3.37 8.37
C PRO A 33 6.27 -2.45 7.40
N CYS A 34 6.98 -1.42 7.88
CA CYS A 34 7.89 -0.63 7.06
C CYS A 34 9.16 -1.41 6.66
N SER A 35 9.53 -2.44 7.41
CA SER A 35 10.69 -3.29 7.12
C SER A 35 10.29 -4.67 6.59
N ASN A 36 9.04 -5.08 6.79
CA ASN A 36 8.53 -6.38 6.34
C ASN A 36 7.19 -6.25 5.60
N TYR A 37 7.27 -6.16 4.28
CA TYR A 37 6.13 -6.05 3.37
C TYR A 37 6.38 -6.80 2.06
N VAL A 38 5.30 -7.10 1.34
CA VAL A 38 5.31 -7.64 -0.02
C VAL A 38 5.20 -6.51 -1.03
N SER A 39 6.10 -6.48 -2.00
CA SER A 39 6.05 -5.50 -3.10
C SER A 39 4.98 -5.87 -4.13
N LEU A 40 4.04 -4.97 -4.38
CA LEU A 40 3.02 -5.07 -5.41
C LEU A 40 3.32 -4.09 -6.56
N ASP A 41 4.21 -4.51 -7.46
CA ASP A 41 4.44 -3.79 -8.72
C ASP A 41 3.45 -4.23 -9.78
N GLN A 42 2.27 -3.65 -9.70
CA GLN A 42 1.11 -3.98 -10.51
C GLN A 42 0.58 -2.72 -11.18
N PRO A 43 1.22 -2.25 -12.27
CA PRO A 43 0.96 -0.95 -12.89
C PRO A 43 -0.47 -0.75 -13.37
N TRP A 44 -1.18 -1.86 -13.64
CA TRP A 44 -2.60 -1.84 -13.99
C TRP A 44 -3.49 -1.25 -12.89
N ARG A 45 -3.03 -1.17 -11.63
CA ARG A 45 -3.74 -0.54 -10.51
C ARG A 45 -3.80 0.98 -10.60
N ALA A 46 -3.00 1.61 -11.46
CA ALA A 46 -3.04 3.05 -11.66
C ALA A 46 -4.43 3.53 -12.09
N ASN A 47 -4.84 4.69 -11.60
CA ASN A 47 -6.09 5.33 -12.02
C ASN A 47 -6.15 5.67 -13.52
N THR A 48 -4.99 5.68 -14.21
CA THR A 48 -4.87 5.79 -15.67
C THR A 48 -4.99 4.45 -16.39
N GLY A 49 -4.85 3.34 -15.66
CA GLY A 49 -5.00 1.98 -16.18
C GLY A 49 -6.46 1.70 -16.55
N SER A 50 -6.68 1.07 -17.70
CA SER A 50 -8.01 0.69 -18.17
C SER A 50 -8.58 -0.48 -17.35
N GLY A 51 -9.90 -0.55 -17.21
CA GLY A 51 -10.58 -1.70 -16.63
C GLY A 51 -10.34 -2.96 -17.46
N MET A 52 -9.75 -3.99 -16.84
CA MET A 52 -9.42 -5.27 -17.47
C MET A 52 -10.16 -6.45 -16.81
N GLY A 53 -11.09 -6.18 -15.88
CA GLY A 53 -11.78 -7.23 -15.12
C GLY A 53 -10.89 -8.02 -14.17
N ILE A 54 -9.78 -7.43 -13.70
CA ILE A 54 -8.87 -8.07 -12.75
C ILE A 54 -9.54 -8.18 -11.39
N CYS A 55 -9.29 -9.34 -10.76
CA CYS A 55 -9.98 -9.80 -9.58
C CYS A 55 -9.05 -9.91 -8.38
N ASP A 56 -9.05 -8.86 -7.56
CA ASP A 56 -8.29 -8.86 -6.30
C ASP A 56 -8.83 -9.87 -5.29
N ARG A 57 -10.08 -10.33 -5.42
CA ARG A 57 -10.65 -11.37 -4.55
C ARG A 57 -9.88 -12.70 -4.61
N ASN A 58 -9.24 -13.02 -5.73
CA ASN A 58 -8.46 -14.25 -5.89
C ASN A 58 -7.01 -14.11 -5.41
N PHE A 59 -6.59 -12.89 -5.04
CA PHE A 59 -5.27 -12.66 -4.48
C PHE A 59 -5.27 -13.07 -2.99
N ASN A 60 -4.24 -13.79 -2.56
CA ASN A 60 -4.10 -14.19 -1.16
C ASN A 60 -3.60 -13.01 -0.33
N TRP A 61 -4.53 -12.19 0.15
CA TRP A 61 -4.26 -11.05 1.02
C TRP A 61 -3.88 -11.53 2.43
N ASN A 62 -2.59 -11.57 2.72
CA ASN A 62 -2.02 -11.88 4.02
C ASN A 62 -0.74 -11.03 4.23
N GLY A 63 -0.84 -10.07 5.14
CA GLY A 63 0.27 -9.21 5.55
C GLY A 63 0.21 -7.81 4.95
N TRP A 64 1.38 -7.17 4.91
CA TRP A 64 1.54 -5.78 4.52
C TRP A 64 2.08 -5.66 3.12
N TYR A 65 1.59 -4.68 2.39
CA TYR A 65 1.90 -4.49 0.98
C TYR A 65 2.38 -3.07 0.71
N ARG A 66 3.41 -2.96 -0.14
CA ARG A 66 3.85 -1.68 -0.70
C ARG A 66 3.52 -1.64 -2.18
N LEU A 67 2.84 -0.59 -2.62
CA LEU A 67 2.40 -0.44 -3.99
C LEU A 67 3.51 0.21 -4.83
N PHE A 68 3.69 -0.31 -6.06
CA PHE A 68 4.64 0.22 -7.02
C PHE A 68 4.03 0.40 -8.42
N TYR A 69 4.64 1.29 -9.19
CA TYR A 69 4.33 1.53 -10.60
C TYR A 69 5.63 1.52 -11.41
N TYR A 70 5.96 0.38 -12.01
CA TYR A 70 7.24 0.13 -12.70
C TYR A 70 8.44 0.38 -11.78
N GLY A 71 8.40 -0.21 -10.58
CA GLY A 71 9.42 -0.03 -9.54
C GLY A 71 9.41 1.34 -8.84
N MET A 72 8.55 2.27 -9.26
CA MET A 72 8.43 3.59 -8.63
C MET A 72 7.43 3.58 -7.48
N ASN A 73 7.70 4.38 -6.44
CA ASN A 73 6.76 4.58 -5.34
C ASN A 73 5.44 5.18 -5.83
N ILE A 74 4.35 4.54 -5.41
CA ILE A 74 3.00 5.02 -5.64
C ILE A 74 2.16 4.71 -4.41
N ARG A 75 1.08 5.46 -4.24
CA ARG A 75 0.14 5.30 -3.11
C ARG A 75 -1.27 5.05 -3.62
N MET A 76 -2.11 4.50 -2.77
CA MET A 76 -3.54 4.40 -3.04
C MET A 76 -4.12 5.79 -3.37
N ALA A 77 -5.16 5.84 -4.20
CA ALA A 77 -5.84 7.10 -4.48
C ALA A 77 -6.61 7.57 -3.24
N GLU A 78 -6.45 8.85 -2.86
CA GLU A 78 -7.23 9.52 -1.79
C GLU A 78 -8.49 10.20 -2.33
N SER A 79 -8.67 10.16 -3.66
CA SER A 79 -9.79 10.75 -4.36
C SER A 79 -10.48 9.72 -5.23
N CYS A 80 -11.72 10.04 -5.58
CA CYS A 80 -12.55 9.21 -6.44
C CYS A 80 -11.84 8.85 -7.74
N VAL A 81 -11.87 7.57 -8.08
CA VAL A 81 -11.45 7.06 -9.38
C VAL A 81 -12.68 6.56 -10.12
N ASP A 82 -12.83 6.95 -11.38
CA ASP A 82 -13.94 6.53 -12.23
C ASP A 82 -14.01 5.01 -12.38
N VAL A 83 -15.22 4.48 -12.63
CA VAL A 83 -15.41 3.08 -13.01
C VAL A 83 -14.60 2.70 -14.25
N ASN A 84 -14.34 1.39 -14.41
CA ASN A 84 -13.52 0.87 -15.52
C ASN A 84 -12.09 1.43 -15.54
N ARG A 85 -11.50 1.60 -14.36
CA ARG A 85 -10.10 2.00 -14.16
C ARG A 85 -9.38 1.03 -13.23
N CYS A 86 -8.08 1.20 -13.06
CA CYS A 86 -7.25 0.42 -12.15
C CYS A 86 -7.33 -1.10 -12.42
N GLY A 87 -7.49 -1.48 -13.69
CA GLY A 87 -7.58 -2.88 -14.08
C GLY A 87 -8.91 -3.55 -13.71
N THR A 88 -9.89 -2.85 -13.15
CA THR A 88 -11.15 -3.45 -12.66
C THR A 88 -12.39 -2.66 -13.13
N TYR A 89 -13.58 -3.16 -12.79
CA TYR A 89 -14.85 -2.49 -13.09
C TYR A 89 -15.25 -1.52 -11.97
N TYR A 90 -15.14 -1.96 -10.72
CA TYR A 90 -15.49 -1.19 -9.53
C TYR A 90 -14.22 -0.80 -8.78
N THR A 91 -13.94 0.50 -8.71
CA THR A 91 -12.67 1.00 -8.15
C THR A 91 -12.78 1.16 -6.65
N LEU A 92 -11.71 0.79 -5.93
CA LEU A 92 -11.58 1.00 -4.49
C LEU A 92 -10.51 2.07 -4.20
N TRP A 93 -10.87 3.10 -3.45
CA TRP A 93 -9.99 4.22 -3.10
C TRP A 93 -10.13 4.59 -1.62
N LEU A 94 -9.11 5.25 -1.06
CA LEU A 94 -9.07 5.64 0.35
C LEU A 94 -9.98 6.84 0.62
N ASN A 95 -10.91 6.69 1.55
CA ASN A 95 -11.76 7.79 1.98
C ASN A 95 -11.07 8.57 3.13
N GLY A 96 -10.21 9.51 2.74
CA GLY A 96 -9.46 10.36 3.64
C GLY A 96 -7.95 10.38 3.31
N PRO A 97 -7.20 11.29 3.96
CA PRO A 97 -5.77 11.41 3.72
C PRO A 97 -5.00 10.19 4.25
N HIS A 98 -3.85 9.91 3.64
CA HIS A 98 -2.88 8.99 4.23
C HIS A 98 -2.39 9.54 5.59
N PRO A 99 -1.96 8.65 6.51
CA PRO A 99 -1.37 9.08 7.78
C PRO A 99 -0.05 9.82 7.60
N GLU A 100 0.36 10.56 8.61
CA GLU A 100 1.73 11.03 8.80
C GLU A 100 2.58 9.97 9.52
N ILE A 101 3.91 10.13 9.53
CA ILE A 101 4.82 9.16 10.18
C ILE A 101 4.50 9.01 11.68
N GLU A 102 4.09 10.09 12.34
CA GLU A 102 3.76 10.12 13.77
C GLU A 102 2.45 9.43 14.12
N ASP A 103 1.53 9.28 13.16
CA ASP A 103 0.23 8.62 13.38
C ASP A 103 0.38 7.10 13.58
N GLY A 104 1.51 6.52 13.17
CA GLY A 104 1.74 5.08 13.21
C GLY A 104 0.77 4.31 12.31
N VAL A 105 0.22 3.21 12.82
CA VAL A 105 -0.75 2.41 12.06
C VAL A 105 -2.17 2.94 12.29
N VAL A 106 -2.80 3.44 11.24
CA VAL A 106 -4.18 3.93 11.28
C VAL A 106 -5.11 3.09 10.43
N THR A 107 -6.37 3.01 10.84
CA THR A 107 -7.43 2.38 10.05
C THR A 107 -8.11 3.44 9.17
N ARG A 108 -8.20 3.18 7.86
CA ARG A 108 -8.91 4.05 6.91
C ARG A 108 -10.07 3.32 6.25
N GLN A 109 -11.14 4.07 6.04
CA GLN A 109 -12.30 3.59 5.29
C GLN A 109 -11.96 3.55 3.80
N VAL A 110 -12.51 2.56 3.09
CA VAL A 110 -12.33 2.40 1.65
C VAL A 110 -13.68 2.59 0.97
N CYS A 111 -13.73 3.52 0.02
CA CYS A 111 -14.89 3.78 -0.80
C CYS A 111 -14.81 3.01 -2.12
N GLY A 112 -15.95 2.48 -2.55
CA GLY A 112 -16.12 1.81 -3.83
C GLY A 112 -16.97 2.63 -4.79
N ASN A 113 -16.47 2.84 -6.02
CA ASN A 113 -17.23 3.46 -7.10
C ASN A 113 -17.77 2.38 -8.04
N SER A 114 -19.10 2.37 -8.23
CA SER A 114 -19.81 1.47 -9.14
C SER A 114 -20.59 2.20 -10.26
N GLY A 115 -20.45 3.53 -10.36
CA GLY A 115 -20.97 4.34 -11.47
C GLY A 115 -22.03 5.37 -11.07
N ASN A 116 -22.73 5.18 -9.95
CA ASN A 116 -23.77 6.12 -9.49
C ASN A 116 -23.22 7.26 -8.63
N ASP A 117 -22.30 6.93 -7.72
CA ASP A 117 -21.61 7.87 -6.83
C ASP A 117 -20.18 7.38 -6.62
N CYS A 118 -19.28 8.32 -6.38
CA CYS A 118 -17.87 8.08 -6.10
C CYS A 118 -17.64 7.18 -4.89
N CYS A 119 -18.51 7.23 -3.88
CA CYS A 119 -18.53 6.31 -2.75
C CYS A 119 -19.87 5.57 -2.67
N ASN A 120 -20.25 4.90 -3.77
CA ASN A 120 -21.50 4.16 -3.83
C ASN A 120 -21.64 3.09 -2.74
N PHE A 121 -20.54 2.46 -2.34
CA PHE A 121 -20.52 1.51 -1.24
C PHE A 121 -19.23 1.61 -0.41
N LYS A 122 -19.28 1.10 0.82
CA LYS A 122 -18.10 0.99 1.69
C LYS A 122 -17.54 -0.43 1.59
N SER A 123 -16.24 -0.54 1.35
CA SER A 123 -15.52 -1.81 1.47
C SER A 123 -15.04 -2.02 2.91
N ASN A 124 -14.43 -3.17 3.18
CA ASN A 124 -13.76 -3.41 4.46
C ASN A 124 -12.70 -2.32 4.68
N PRO A 125 -12.64 -1.72 5.87
CA PRO A 125 -11.58 -0.77 6.18
C PRO A 125 -10.23 -1.48 6.20
N ILE A 126 -9.19 -0.75 5.82
CA ILE A 126 -7.82 -1.26 5.75
C ILE A 126 -6.93 -0.52 6.76
N ARG A 127 -5.81 -1.13 7.13
CA ARG A 127 -4.78 -0.45 7.92
C ARG A 127 -3.70 0.10 7.00
N VAL A 128 -3.22 1.29 7.30
CA VAL A 128 -2.18 1.99 6.55
C VAL A 128 -1.19 2.61 7.54
N LYS A 129 0.10 2.56 7.18
CA LYS A 129 1.19 3.18 7.93
C LYS A 129 2.07 3.98 6.99
N ALA A 130 2.44 5.19 7.40
CA ALA A 130 3.47 5.98 6.74
C ALA A 130 4.86 5.52 7.20
N CYS A 131 5.78 5.36 6.26
CA CYS A 131 7.12 4.85 6.54
C CYS A 131 8.20 5.90 6.23
N PRO A 132 9.33 5.87 6.97
CA PRO A 132 10.51 6.67 6.62
C PRO A 132 10.92 6.40 5.17
N GLY A 133 11.22 7.44 4.40
CA GLY A 133 11.54 7.32 2.97
C GLY A 133 10.36 7.59 2.02
N ASN A 134 9.29 8.23 2.53
CA ASN A 134 8.16 8.72 1.74
C ASN A 134 7.46 7.63 0.93
N TYR A 135 6.98 6.61 1.64
CA TYR A 135 6.12 5.58 1.11
C TYR A 135 5.16 5.07 2.17
N TYR A 136 4.16 4.32 1.73
CA TYR A 136 3.13 3.75 2.58
C TYR A 136 3.10 2.24 2.43
N VAL A 137 2.73 1.59 3.52
CA VAL A 137 2.42 0.17 3.56
C VAL A 137 0.97 -0.02 3.97
N TYR A 138 0.32 -1.00 3.37
CA TYR A 138 -1.11 -1.25 3.50
C TYR A 138 -1.35 -2.70 3.90
N GLU A 139 -2.14 -2.90 4.95
CA GLU A 139 -2.74 -4.20 5.24
C GLU A 139 -4.09 -4.26 4.51
N LEU A 140 -4.01 -4.67 3.25
CA LEU A 140 -5.16 -4.78 2.35
C LEU A 140 -5.96 -6.05 2.65
N LEU A 141 -7.27 -5.99 2.43
CA LEU A 141 -8.17 -7.12 2.67
C LEU A 141 -8.78 -7.57 1.34
N SER A 142 -9.17 -8.84 1.26
CA SER A 142 -9.89 -9.33 0.09
C SER A 142 -11.17 -8.51 -0.14
N PRO A 143 -11.38 -7.95 -1.35
CA PRO A 143 -12.65 -7.35 -1.72
C PRO A 143 -13.79 -8.36 -1.68
N MET A 144 -15.02 -7.86 -1.48
CA MET A 144 -16.23 -8.70 -1.39
C MET A 144 -16.56 -9.40 -2.72
N THR A 145 -16.25 -8.76 -3.85
CA THR A 145 -16.55 -9.29 -5.19
C THR A 145 -15.33 -9.25 -6.10
N CYS A 146 -15.38 -10.06 -7.16
CA CYS A 146 -14.27 -10.24 -8.09
C CYS A 146 -14.04 -9.01 -8.99
N ASN A 147 -15.07 -8.20 -9.22
CA ASN A 147 -14.98 -7.05 -10.12
C ASN A 147 -14.51 -5.77 -9.39
N MET A 148 -13.72 -5.92 -8.32
CA MET A 148 -13.23 -4.84 -7.46
C MET A 148 -11.71 -4.92 -7.28
N ALA A 149 -11.04 -3.77 -7.28
CA ALA A 149 -9.60 -3.68 -7.04
C ALA A 149 -9.19 -2.35 -6.41
N TYR A 150 -8.12 -2.39 -5.62
CA TYR A 150 -7.51 -1.20 -5.01
C TYR A 150 -6.76 -0.36 -6.05
N CYS A 151 -7.18 0.91 -6.16
CA CYS A 151 -6.62 1.89 -7.08
C CYS A 151 -5.46 2.66 -6.48
N THR A 152 -4.46 2.96 -7.31
CA THR A 152 -3.38 3.90 -7.01
C THR A 152 -3.60 5.23 -7.73
N GLY A 153 -3.13 6.33 -7.11
CA GLY A 153 -3.19 7.66 -7.71
C GLY A 153 -2.29 7.82 -8.94
N ALA A 154 -2.41 8.93 -9.65
CA ALA A 154 -1.50 9.28 -10.76
C ALA A 154 -0.15 9.85 -10.29
N GLU A 155 -0.05 10.18 -9.00
CA GLU A 155 1.05 10.92 -8.43
C GLU A 155 2.21 9.98 -8.06
N LYS A 156 3.26 10.02 -8.90
CA LYS A 156 4.57 9.47 -8.55
C LYS A 156 5.08 10.29 -7.35
N GLN A 157 5.30 9.65 -6.22
CA GLN A 157 5.92 10.35 -5.08
C GLN A 157 7.40 10.57 -5.39
N THR A 158 7.71 11.71 -6.01
CA THR A 158 9.09 12.17 -6.14
C THR A 158 9.65 12.50 -4.74
N PRO A 159 10.85 12.04 -4.38
CA PRO A 159 11.48 12.47 -3.12
C PRO A 159 11.76 13.97 -3.20
N GLY A 160 11.11 14.78 -2.34
CA GLY A 160 11.54 16.16 -2.08
C GLY A 160 10.71 17.32 -2.66
N ALA A 161 9.40 17.18 -2.86
CA ALA A 161 8.54 18.35 -3.09
C ALA A 161 7.43 18.39 -2.02
N GLY A 162 7.65 19.21 -0.99
CA GLY A 162 6.62 19.56 -0.02
C GLY A 162 5.41 20.15 -0.72
N LEU A 163 4.24 19.84 -0.18
CA LEU A 163 2.96 20.37 -0.61
C LEU A 163 2.95 21.89 -0.45
N GLN A 164 2.94 22.62 -1.56
CA GLN A 164 2.25 23.90 -1.66
C GLN A 164 1.42 23.85 -2.92
N GLY A 165 0.11 23.73 -2.72
CA GLY A 165 -0.87 23.87 -3.77
C GLY A 165 -0.77 25.28 -4.34
N ASP A 166 -0.61 25.37 -5.64
CA ASP A 166 -1.16 26.48 -6.39
C ASP A 166 -1.79 25.95 -7.68
N GLY A 167 -2.95 26.49 -7.99
CA GLY A 167 -3.75 26.08 -9.14
C GLY A 167 -3.03 26.32 -10.46
N ARG A 168 -3.46 25.58 -11.48
CA ARG A 168 -3.05 25.70 -12.90
C ARG A 168 -1.69 25.10 -13.26
N GLY A 169 -1.57 23.79 -13.09
CA GLY A 169 -0.57 22.98 -13.79
C GLY A 169 -1.23 22.06 -14.80
N ASN A 170 -1.54 22.54 -16.02
CA ASN A 170 -1.89 21.68 -17.15
C ASN A 170 -0.62 20.97 -17.66
N ARG A 171 0.00 20.16 -16.79
CA ARG A 171 1.15 19.34 -17.14
C ARG A 171 0.59 18.03 -17.66
N ARG A 172 0.48 17.91 -18.98
CA ARG A 172 0.12 16.66 -19.64
C ARG A 172 1.00 15.56 -19.05
N PRO A 173 0.43 14.48 -18.48
CA PRO A 173 1.23 13.31 -18.11
C PRO A 173 2.02 12.90 -19.33
N ASN A 174 3.25 12.42 -19.14
CA ASN A 174 4.09 11.92 -20.21
C ASN A 174 3.54 10.58 -20.73
N GLY A 175 2.30 10.59 -21.25
CA GLY A 175 1.53 9.41 -21.60
C GLY A 175 2.13 8.63 -22.76
N ARG A 176 3.20 9.12 -23.40
CA ARG A 176 3.99 8.32 -24.33
C ARG A 176 4.84 7.29 -23.59
N LEU A 177 5.52 7.71 -22.52
CA LEU A 177 6.37 6.83 -21.70
C LEU A 177 5.52 5.82 -20.92
N ASP A 178 4.44 6.28 -20.28
CA ASP A 178 3.58 5.40 -19.48
C ASP A 178 2.90 4.33 -20.36
N ARG A 179 2.57 4.66 -21.62
CA ARG A 179 2.06 3.68 -22.61
C ARG A 179 3.09 2.67 -23.06
N GLU A 180 4.37 3.05 -23.15
CA GLU A 180 5.44 2.11 -23.51
C GLU A 180 5.72 1.13 -22.37
N LEU A 181 5.76 1.62 -21.14
CA LEU A 181 5.92 0.77 -19.96
C LEU A 181 4.74 -0.20 -19.79
N ASP A 182 3.50 0.24 -20.08
CA ASP A 182 2.32 -0.64 -20.03
C ASP A 182 2.38 -1.73 -21.09
N ARG A 183 2.85 -1.40 -22.30
CA ARG A 183 3.06 -2.39 -23.36
C ARG A 183 4.10 -3.45 -22.96
N ARG A 184 5.24 -3.03 -22.40
CA ARG A 184 6.28 -3.95 -21.93
C ARG A 184 5.75 -4.87 -20.83
N TRP A 185 5.06 -4.31 -19.85
CA TRP A 185 4.52 -5.09 -18.75
C TRP A 185 3.46 -6.12 -19.17
N ARG A 186 2.60 -5.78 -20.14
CA ARG A 186 1.67 -6.76 -20.73
C ARG A 186 2.41 -7.89 -21.45
N GLN A 187 3.50 -7.59 -22.15
CA GLN A 187 4.35 -8.60 -22.79
C GLN A 187 5.02 -9.51 -21.76
N ASP A 188 5.57 -8.94 -20.68
CA ASP A 188 6.21 -9.70 -19.60
C ASP A 188 5.20 -10.59 -18.86
N ARG A 189 3.98 -10.08 -18.60
CA ARG A 189 2.89 -10.88 -18.03
C ARG A 189 2.51 -12.03 -18.95
N GLY A 190 2.40 -11.78 -20.27
CA GLY A 190 2.13 -12.83 -21.26
C GLY A 190 3.17 -13.94 -21.20
N GLN A 191 4.46 -13.58 -21.25
CA GLN A 191 5.55 -14.54 -21.15
C GLN A 191 5.59 -15.30 -19.83
N ARG A 192 5.22 -14.68 -18.70
CA ARG A 192 5.11 -15.39 -17.40
C ARG A 192 4.00 -16.42 -17.42
N LEU A 193 2.81 -16.07 -17.93
CA LEU A 193 1.68 -17.00 -18.03
C LEU A 193 1.97 -18.15 -19.02
N ASP A 194 2.69 -17.89 -20.11
CA ASP A 194 3.11 -18.93 -21.05
C ASP A 194 4.17 -19.88 -20.44
N ARG A 195 5.04 -19.36 -19.55
CA ARG A 195 5.98 -20.19 -18.77
C ARG A 195 5.29 -21.06 -17.74
N GLU A 196 4.29 -20.54 -17.03
CA GLU A 196 3.50 -21.33 -16.07
C GLU A 196 2.74 -22.45 -16.81
N ARG A 197 2.15 -22.16 -17.98
CA ARG A 197 1.48 -23.18 -18.81
C ARG A 197 2.42 -24.26 -19.36
N THR A 198 3.68 -23.94 -19.64
CA THR A 198 4.66 -24.93 -20.11
C THR A 198 5.21 -25.79 -18.98
N LEU A 199 5.09 -25.37 -17.72
CA LEU A 199 5.45 -26.19 -16.55
C LEU A 199 4.35 -27.19 -16.17
N ASP A 200 3.09 -26.88 -16.48
CA ASP A 200 1.94 -27.79 -16.27
C ASP A 200 1.71 -28.76 -17.46
N GLY A 201 2.52 -28.64 -18.52
CA GLY A 201 2.49 -29.51 -19.69
C GLY A 201 3.32 -30.77 -19.48
N GLU A 202 2.77 -31.75 -18.76
CA GLU A 202 3.31 -33.10 -18.73
C GLU A 202 3.25 -33.73 -20.15
N PRO A 203 4.35 -34.33 -20.67
CA PRO A 203 4.31 -34.96 -21.98
C PRO A 203 3.65 -36.33 -21.85
N ASP A 204 2.44 -36.44 -22.41
CA ASP A 204 1.77 -37.72 -22.61
C ASP A 204 2.67 -38.62 -23.49
N ARG A 205 3.03 -39.79 -22.96
CA ARG A 205 3.74 -40.86 -23.66
C ARG A 205 2.76 -41.81 -24.32
#